data_AF-A0A527W375-F1
#
_entry.id   AF-A0A527W375-F1
#
_cell.length_a   1.000
_cell.length_b   1.000
_cell.length_c   1.000
_cell.angle_alpha   90.00
_cell.angle_beta   90.00
_cell.angle_gamma   90.00
#
_symmetry.space_group_name_H-M   'P 1'
#
loop_
_entity.id
_entity.type
_entity.pdbx_description
1 polymer ?
#
loop_
_entity_poly.entity_id
_entity_poly.type
_entity_poly.pdbx_seq_one_letter_code
_entity_poly.pdbx_strand_id
1 'polypeptide(L)' 'RNRAEGWQDAAAMRNLSETGDLREAASNLFAAMQALDRVGAATIAVEPIPSEGLGEAINDRLARAAAPRDKLA' A
#
# COMPACT_ATOMS: atom_id res chain seq x y z
N ARG A 1 -0.07 7.27 -16.82
CA ARG A 1 0.09 6.37 -15.65
C ARG A 1 -0.88 5.23 -15.82
N ASN A 2 -0.40 3.99 -15.88
CA ASN A 2 -1.29 2.83 -16.02
C ASN A 2 -1.61 2.35 -14.60
N ARG A 3 -2.84 2.58 -14.14
CA ARG A 3 -3.30 2.11 -12.82
C ARG A 3 -3.78 0.66 -12.93
N ALA A 4 -3.82 -0.06 -11.81
CA ALA A 4 -4.42 -1.39 -11.77
C ALA A 4 -5.88 -1.36 -12.27
N GLU A 5 -6.30 -2.36 -13.03
CA GLU A 5 -7.68 -2.47 -13.52
C GLU A 5 -8.68 -2.48 -12.35
N GLY A 6 -9.84 -1.83 -12.52
CA GLY A 6 -10.88 -1.74 -11.48
C GLY A 6 -10.61 -0.75 -10.34
N TRP A 7 -9.51 0.03 -10.39
CA TRP A 7 -9.18 1.01 -9.35
C TRP A 7 -10.28 2.06 -9.09
N GLN A 8 -11.14 2.32 -10.09
CA GLN A 8 -12.23 3.29 -10.01
C GLN A 8 -13.34 2.86 -9.05
N ASP A 9 -13.48 1.55 -8.80
CA ASP A 9 -14.49 0.98 -7.90
C ASP A 9 -13.98 0.91 -6.45
N ALA A 10 -12.74 1.31 -6.19
CA ALA A 10 -12.18 1.32 -4.84
C ALA A 10 -12.91 2.30 -3.94
N ALA A 11 -13.31 1.85 -2.74
CA ALA A 11 -13.99 2.68 -1.75
C ALA A 11 -13.15 3.90 -1.30
N ALA A 12 -11.82 3.80 -1.39
CA ALA A 12 -10.91 4.92 -1.23
C ALA A 12 -9.57 4.64 -1.93
N MET A 13 -8.86 5.72 -2.28
CA MET A 13 -7.54 5.66 -2.90
C MET A 13 -6.55 6.56 -2.17
N ARG A 14 -5.28 6.13 -2.09
CA ARG A 14 -4.15 6.96 -1.63
C ARG A 14 -2.98 6.80 -2.60
N ASN A 15 -2.36 7.92 -2.96
CA ASN A 15 -1.11 7.92 -3.69
C ASN A 15 0.05 8.04 -2.69
N LEU A 16 1.01 7.12 -2.76
CA LEU A 16 2.18 7.15 -1.88
C LEU A 16 3.21 8.20 -2.32
N SER A 17 3.30 8.47 -3.63
CA SER A 17 4.16 9.52 -4.17
C SER A 17 3.63 9.99 -5.52
N GLU A 18 3.35 11.29 -5.63
CA GLU A 18 2.94 11.87 -6.91
C GLU A 18 4.09 11.94 -7.91
N THR A 19 5.34 11.82 -7.47
CA THR A 19 6.53 11.84 -8.32
C THR A 19 7.09 10.46 -8.64
N GLY A 20 6.70 9.43 -7.87
CA GLY A 20 7.31 8.10 -7.93
C GLY A 20 8.58 7.96 -7.09
N ASP A 21 8.90 8.95 -6.23
CA ASP A 21 10.04 8.89 -5.32
C ASP A 21 9.80 7.88 -4.19
N LEU A 22 10.70 6.90 -4.05
CA LEU A 22 10.60 5.85 -3.04
C LEU A 22 10.74 6.35 -1.60
N ARG A 23 11.43 7.48 -1.37
CA ARG A 23 11.53 8.13 -0.06
C ARG A 23 10.23 8.81 0.32
N GLU A 24 9.59 9.50 -0.64
CA GLU A 24 8.25 10.06 -0.45
C GLU A 24 7.25 8.93 -0.15
N ALA A 25 7.28 7.87 -0.97
CA ALA A 25 6.43 6.71 -0.80
C ALA A 25 6.60 6.03 0.57
N ALA A 26 7.84 5.80 1.00
CA ALA A 26 8.13 5.22 2.31
C ALA A 26 7.62 6.09 3.46
N SER A 27 7.77 7.42 3.34
CA SER A 27 7.33 8.37 4.37
C SER A 27 5.81 8.43 4.50
N ASN A 28 5.09 8.27 3.38
CA ASN A 28 3.64 8.32 3.33
C ASN A 28 2.96 6.98 3.65
N LEU A 29 3.68 5.85 3.55
CA LEU A 29 3.13 4.50 3.61
C LEU A 29 2.23 4.26 4.83
N PHE A 30 2.71 4.56 6.04
CA PHE A 30 1.96 4.25 7.26
C PHE A 30 0.68 5.08 7.39
N ALA A 31 0.75 6.37 7.07
CA ALA A 31 -0.40 7.25 7.08
C ALA A 31 -1.45 6.82 6.05
N ALA A 32 -1.01 6.40 4.86
CA ALA A 32 -1.89 5.88 3.82
C ALA A 32 -2.58 4.58 4.25
N MET A 33 -1.83 3.59 4.76
CA MET A 33 -2.40 2.33 5.26
C MET A 33 -3.43 2.59 6.36
N GLN A 34 -3.09 3.40 7.36
CA GLN A 34 -4.02 3.73 8.45
C GLN A 34 -5.27 4.47 7.96
N ALA A 35 -5.14 5.33 6.95
CA ALA A 35 -6.29 6.00 6.35
C ALA A 35 -7.20 5.02 5.60
N LEU A 36 -6.63 4.05 4.89
CA LEU A 36 -7.37 3.03 4.15
C LEU A 36 -8.03 1.99 5.09
N ASP A 37 -7.35 1.57 6.16
CA ASP A 37 -7.92 0.68 7.18
C ASP A 37 -9.20 1.25 7.80
N ARG A 38 -9.23 2.57 8.04
CA ARG A 38 -10.40 3.27 8.60
C ARG A 38 -11.63 3.27 7.70
N VAL A 39 -11.47 3.00 6.40
CA VAL A 39 -12.59 2.86 5.46
C VAL A 39 -13.35 1.56 5.70
N GLY A 40 -12.73 0.57 6.36
CA GLY A 40 -13.35 -0.73 6.62
C GLY A 40 -13.47 -1.61 5.36
N ALA A 41 -12.67 -1.34 4.33
CA ALA A 41 -12.59 -2.18 3.15
C ALA A 41 -12.02 -3.56 3.51
N ALA A 42 -12.50 -4.61 2.84
CA ALA A 42 -12.03 -5.98 3.09
C ALA A 42 -10.58 -6.21 2.64
N THR A 43 -10.07 -5.40 1.71
CA THR A 43 -8.76 -5.58 1.11
C THR A 43 -8.19 -4.23 0.67
N ILE A 44 -6.87 -4.07 0.84
CA ILE A 44 -6.10 -2.97 0.25
C ILE A 44 -5.27 -3.57 -0.88
N ALA A 45 -5.48 -3.10 -2.10
CA ALA A 45 -4.62 -3.41 -3.24
C ALA A 45 -3.53 -2.34 -3.37
N VAL A 46 -2.29 -2.77 -3.64
CA VAL A 46 -1.15 -1.88 -3.83
C VAL A 46 -0.56 -2.12 -5.22
N GLU A 47 -0.30 -1.04 -5.95
CA GLU A 47 0.37 -1.12 -7.24
C GLU A 47 1.83 -1.56 -7.08
N PRO A 48 2.44 -2.21 -8.09
CA PRO A 48 3.83 -2.65 -7.99
C PRO A 48 4.78 -1.51 -7.63
N ILE A 49 5.58 -1.72 -6.59
CA ILE A 49 6.65 -0.81 -6.17
C ILE A 49 7.97 -1.43 -6.61
N PRO A 50 8.87 -0.67 -7.28
CA PRO A 50 10.19 -1.17 -7.67
C PRO A 50 10.93 -1.79 -6.48
N SER A 51 11.58 -2.93 -6.70
CA SER A 51 12.27 -3.68 -5.64
C SER A 51 13.76 -3.34 -5.60
N GLU A 52 14.06 -2.05 -5.50
CA GLU A 52 15.41 -1.54 -5.31
C GLU A 52 15.47 -0.52 -4.17
N GLY A 53 16.56 -0.55 -3.40
CA GLY A 53 16.81 0.43 -2.35
C GLY A 53 15.67 0.50 -1.32
N LEU A 54 15.02 1.66 -1.20
CA LEU A 54 13.89 1.83 -0.28
C LEU A 54 12.66 1.02 -0.67
N GLY A 55 12.50 0.68 -1.96
CA GLY A 55 11.37 -0.07 -2.48
C GLY A 55 11.31 -1.50 -1.94
N GLU A 56 12.46 -2.17 -1.80
CA GLU A 56 12.56 -3.48 -1.13
C GLU A 56 11.99 -3.43 0.30
N ALA A 57 12.35 -2.39 1.05
CA ALA A 57 11.89 -2.21 2.42
C ALA A 57 10.41 -1.83 2.51
N ILE A 58 9.85 -1.18 1.49
CA ILE A 58 8.40 -0.93 1.40
C ILE A 58 7.68 -2.25 1.11
N ASN A 59 8.12 -3.00 0.11
CA ASN A 59 7.54 -4.29 -0.27
C ASN A 59 7.57 -5.29 0.89
N ASP A 60 8.66 -5.36 1.64
CA ASP A 60 8.76 -6.20 2.85
C ASP A 60 7.73 -5.81 3.93
N ARG A 61 7.52 -4.50 4.16
CA ARG A 61 6.50 -4.04 5.11
C ARG A 61 5.08 -4.39 4.65
N LEU A 62 4.81 -4.22 3.36
CA LEU A 62 3.53 -4.59 2.76
C LEU A 62 3.26 -6.10 2.85
N ALA A 63 4.27 -6.93 2.56
CA ALA A 63 4.18 -8.37 2.69
C ALA A 63 3.90 -8.80 4.14
N ARG A 64 4.57 -8.19 5.11
CA ARG A 64 4.31 -8.43 6.55
C ARG A 64 2.91 -7.97 6.97
N ALA A 65 2.42 -6.85 6.43
CA ALA A 65 1.07 -6.37 6.73
C ALA A 65 -0.02 -7.28 6.13
N ALA A 66 0.24 -7.86 4.95
CA ALA A 66 -0.65 -8.78 4.26
C ALA A 66 -0.57 -10.23 4.77
N ALA A 67 0.45 -10.56 5.58
CA ALA A 67 0.61 -11.89 6.13
C ALA A 67 -0.62 -12.28 6.96
N PRO A 68 -1.08 -13.54 6.89
CA PRO A 68 -2.17 -14.03 7.71
C PRO A 68 -1.88 -13.73 9.18
N ARG A 69 -2.79 -13.01 9.83
CA ARG A 69 -2.74 -12.88 11.28
C ARG A 69 -3.39 -14.14 11.81
N ASP A 70 -2.59 -15.05 12.36
CA ASP A 70 -3.14 -16.14 13.16
C ASP A 70 -4.04 -15.49 14.22
N LYS A 71 -5.34 -15.66 14.05
CA LYS A 71 -6.28 -15.41 15.13
C LYS A 71 -5.97 -16.49 16.14
N LEU A 72 -5.16 -16.17 17.15
CA LEU A 72 -5.26 -16.83 18.45
C LEU A 72 -6.73 -16.65 18.87
N ALA A 73 -7.52 -17.67 18.54
CA ALA A 73 -8.90 -17.85 18.94
C ALA A 73 -8.96 -18.21 20.42
#